data_AF-A7S8B1-F1
#
_entry.id   AF-A7S8B1-F1
#
_cell.length_a   1.000
_cell.length_b   1.000
_cell.length_c   1.000
_cell.angle_alpha   90.00
_cell.angle_beta   90.00
_cell.angle_gamma   90.00
#
_symmetry.space_group_name_H-M   'P 1'
#
loop_
_entity.id
_entity.type
_entity.pdbx_description
1 polymer ?
#
loop_
_entity_poly.entity_id
_entity_poly.type
_entity_poly.pdbx_seq_one_letter_code
_entity_poly.pdbx_strand_id
1 'polypeptide(L)'
;LFQQALEERSSLMSLNAQLQHKLAEYFRKKKSDERQQEVEKNVTDQEQRYLKYMSNLEELQNEEKREQESFKSQIEDLKTRCQEKQEAVEKSSADFTKFKFDVAKQAINSRSGKPIPPKDIEQYELAEMKKEQEVTLVRLDNIKLKNRLKKREMQLKAKEELAEGLHLIDFEQLKIENQTYNEKIEERNEV
;
A
#
# COMPACT_ATOMS: atom_id res chain seq x y z
N LEU A 1 62.62 -40.05 -60.52
CA LEU A 1 61.66 -38.95 -60.72
C LEU A 1 60.23 -39.34 -60.33
N PHE A 2 59.57 -40.30 -60.99
CA PHE A 2 58.19 -40.70 -60.63
C PHE A 2 58.05 -41.35 -59.24
N GLN A 3 58.96 -42.25 -58.87
CA GLN A 3 58.96 -42.93 -57.56
C GLN A 3 59.09 -41.94 -56.38
N GLN A 4 60.02 -40.99 -56.48
CA GLN A 4 60.22 -39.93 -55.49
C GLN A 4 58.99 -39.04 -55.32
N ALA A 5 58.31 -38.68 -56.42
CA ALA A 5 57.09 -37.89 -56.37
C ALA A 5 55.93 -38.64 -55.67
N LEU A 6 55.86 -39.97 -55.80
CA LEU A 6 54.87 -40.79 -55.09
C LEU A 6 55.14 -40.88 -53.57
N GLU A 7 56.40 -41.02 -53.17
CA GLU A 7 56.81 -41.02 -51.76
C GLU A 7 56.55 -39.66 -51.11
N GLU A 8 56.89 -38.57 -51.80
CA GLU A 8 56.62 -37.21 -51.35
C GLU A 8 55.11 -36.95 -51.22
N ARG A 9 54.30 -37.39 -52.19
CA ARG A 9 52.83 -37.31 -52.10
C ARG A 9 52.30 -38.10 -50.90
N SER A 10 52.81 -39.31 -50.65
CA SER A 10 52.40 -40.13 -49.51
C SER A 10 52.76 -39.47 -48.18
N SER A 11 53.96 -38.88 -48.09
CA SER A 11 54.42 -38.13 -46.91
C SER A 11 53.54 -36.91 -46.65
N LEU A 12 53.24 -36.13 -47.70
CA LEU A 12 52.34 -34.96 -47.62
C LEU A 12 50.92 -35.36 -47.24
N MET A 13 50.39 -36.48 -47.76
CA MET A 13 49.06 -36.98 -47.37
C MET A 13 49.03 -37.42 -45.89
N SER A 14 50.08 -38.10 -45.41
CA SER A 14 50.20 -38.46 -43.99
C SER A 14 50.29 -37.23 -43.10
N LEU A 15 51.10 -36.23 -43.48
CA LEU A 15 51.22 -34.98 -42.75
C LEU A 15 49.91 -34.20 -42.75
N ASN A 16 49.20 -34.16 -43.89
CA ASN A 16 47.88 -33.52 -43.98
C ASN A 16 46.87 -34.21 -43.05
N ALA A 17 46.81 -35.54 -43.04
CA ALA A 17 45.95 -36.29 -42.13
C ALA A 17 46.28 -36.00 -40.65
N GLN A 18 47.55 -35.91 -40.29
CA GLN A 18 47.97 -35.55 -38.93
C GLN A 18 47.60 -34.11 -38.56
N LEU A 19 47.73 -33.15 -39.49
CA LEU A 19 47.33 -31.76 -39.27
C LEU A 19 45.81 -31.63 -39.16
N GLN A 20 45.05 -32.33 -39.99
CA GLN A 20 43.59 -32.40 -39.89
C GLN A 20 43.14 -32.97 -38.55
N HIS A 21 43.82 -34.02 -38.05
CA HIS A 21 43.53 -34.60 -36.74
C HIS A 21 43.82 -33.60 -35.61
N LYS A 22 44.98 -32.92 -35.63
CA LYS A 22 45.32 -31.88 -34.65
C LYS A 22 44.33 -30.72 -34.66
N LEU A 23 43.89 -30.29 -35.84
CA LEU A 23 42.86 -29.24 -35.98
C LEU A 23 41.52 -29.71 -35.40
N ALA A 24 41.10 -30.95 -35.70
CA ALA A 24 39.87 -31.51 -35.16
C ALA A 24 39.89 -31.59 -33.62
N GLU A 25 41.01 -32.02 -33.03
CA GLU A 25 41.20 -32.01 -31.58
C GLU A 25 41.17 -30.60 -30.99
N TYR A 26 41.86 -29.65 -31.63
CA TYR A 26 41.86 -28.24 -31.21
C TYR A 26 40.45 -27.65 -31.23
N PHE A 27 39.69 -27.83 -32.32
CA PHE A 27 38.32 -27.33 -32.41
C PHE A 27 37.38 -28.02 -31.42
N ARG A 28 37.58 -29.31 -31.16
CA ARG A 28 36.81 -30.05 -30.14
C ARG A 28 37.08 -29.49 -28.74
N LYS A 29 38.35 -29.23 -28.41
CA LYS A 29 38.75 -28.65 -27.12
C LYS A 29 38.23 -27.22 -26.97
N LYS A 30 38.42 -26.37 -27.98
CA LYS A 30 37.91 -24.99 -28.00
C LYS A 30 36.39 -24.93 -27.77
N LYS A 31 35.61 -25.79 -28.43
CA LYS A 31 34.15 -25.87 -28.25
C LYS A 31 33.74 -26.41 -26.87
N SER A 32 34.61 -27.15 -26.18
CA SER A 32 34.36 -27.60 -24.81
C SER A 32 34.64 -26.47 -23.82
N ASP A 33 35.75 -25.77 -23.99
CA ASP A 33 36.17 -24.64 -23.16
C ASP A 33 35.17 -23.48 -23.26
N GLU A 34 34.68 -23.17 -24.48
CA GLU A 34 33.63 -22.16 -24.71
C GLU A 34 32.33 -22.51 -23.97
N ARG A 35 31.92 -23.80 -24.00
CA ARG A 35 30.72 -24.26 -23.27
C ARG A 35 30.90 -24.21 -21.76
N GLN A 36 32.09 -24.51 -21.24
CA GLN A 36 32.38 -24.37 -19.81
C GLN A 36 32.32 -22.92 -19.36
N GLN A 37 32.90 -22.00 -20.14
CA GLN A 37 32.82 -20.56 -19.85
C GLN A 37 31.37 -20.01 -19.88
N GLU A 38 30.53 -20.50 -20.79
CA GLU A 38 29.10 -20.15 -20.80
C GLU A 38 28.36 -20.65 -19.55
N VAL A 39 28.64 -21.88 -19.11
CA VAL A 39 28.04 -22.44 -17.88
C VAL A 39 28.49 -21.66 -16.65
N GLU A 40 29.79 -21.36 -16.53
CA GLU A 40 30.33 -20.56 -15.42
C GLU A 40 29.70 -19.16 -15.38
N LYS A 41 29.60 -18.47 -16.54
CA LYS A 41 28.93 -17.16 -16.62
C LYS A 41 27.47 -17.22 -16.18
N ASN A 42 26.72 -18.25 -16.59
CA ASN A 42 25.33 -18.42 -16.18
C ASN A 42 25.20 -18.67 -14.67
N VAL A 43 26.11 -19.45 -14.08
CA VAL A 43 26.13 -19.68 -12.62
C VAL A 43 26.46 -18.38 -11.89
N THR A 44 27.46 -17.63 -12.34
CA THR A 44 27.81 -16.33 -11.75
C THR A 44 26.65 -15.31 -11.86
N ASP A 45 25.93 -15.27 -12.98
CA ASP A 45 24.75 -14.39 -13.14
C ASP A 45 23.60 -14.78 -12.18
N GLN A 46 23.37 -16.08 -12.00
CA GLN A 46 22.39 -16.59 -11.02
C GLN A 46 22.79 -16.26 -9.58
N GLU A 47 24.06 -16.42 -9.22
CA GLU A 47 24.60 -16.06 -7.91
C GLU A 47 24.49 -14.57 -7.65
N GLN A 48 24.84 -13.72 -8.61
CA GLN A 48 24.70 -12.26 -8.50
C GLN A 48 23.23 -11.85 -8.32
N ARG A 49 22.32 -12.45 -9.08
CA ARG A 49 20.89 -12.17 -8.96
C ARG A 49 20.33 -12.62 -7.62
N TYR A 50 20.74 -13.79 -7.13
CA TYR A 50 20.39 -14.27 -5.80
C TYR A 50 20.88 -13.31 -4.71
N LEU A 51 22.15 -12.91 -4.74
CA LEU A 51 22.72 -11.94 -3.79
C LEU A 51 21.97 -10.62 -3.80
N LYS A 52 21.59 -10.11 -4.99
CA LYS A 52 20.76 -8.92 -5.13
C LYS A 52 19.39 -9.09 -4.47
N TYR A 53 18.72 -10.22 -4.69
CA TYR A 53 17.43 -10.48 -4.04
C TYR A 53 17.56 -10.61 -2.52
N MET A 54 18.62 -11.22 -2.01
CA MET A 54 18.87 -11.29 -0.58
C MET A 54 19.13 -9.90 0.03
N SER A 55 19.91 -9.04 -0.64
CA SER A 55 20.13 -7.65 -0.24
C SER A 55 18.82 -6.86 -0.21
N ASN A 56 18.02 -6.95 -1.28
CA ASN A 56 16.73 -6.27 -1.34
C ASN A 56 15.77 -6.76 -0.25
N LEU A 57 15.78 -8.06 0.06
CA LEU A 57 14.94 -8.64 1.11
C LEU A 57 15.38 -8.13 2.49
N GLU A 58 16.68 -8.06 2.75
CA GLU A 58 17.22 -7.48 3.99
C GLU A 58 16.88 -5.98 4.11
N GLU A 59 16.99 -5.22 3.02
CA GLU A 59 16.58 -3.81 2.97
C GLU A 59 15.10 -3.64 3.30
N LEU A 60 14.22 -4.42 2.66
CA LEU A 60 12.77 -4.40 2.90
C LEU A 60 12.42 -4.79 4.34
N GLN A 61 13.09 -5.80 4.91
CA GLN A 61 12.89 -6.18 6.31
C GLN A 61 13.32 -5.08 7.28
N ASN A 62 14.43 -4.42 6.98
CA ASN A 62 14.90 -3.30 7.79
C ASN A 62 13.98 -2.08 7.66
N GLU A 63 13.44 -1.81 6.48
CA GLU A 63 12.42 -0.78 6.25
C GLU A 63 11.15 -1.08 7.04
N GLU A 64 10.61 -2.29 6.92
CA GLU A 64 9.42 -2.72 7.65
C GLU A 64 9.63 -2.55 9.16
N LYS A 65 10.78 -2.98 9.68
CA LYS A 65 11.10 -2.84 11.11
C LYS A 65 11.13 -1.37 11.54
N ARG A 66 11.78 -0.50 10.76
CA ARG A 66 11.84 0.95 11.05
C ARG A 66 10.44 1.58 11.02
N GLU A 67 9.61 1.22 10.05
CA GLU A 67 8.23 1.70 9.96
C GLU A 67 7.39 1.22 11.14
N GLN A 68 7.50 -0.06 11.50
CA GLN A 68 6.81 -0.61 12.67
C GLN A 68 7.21 0.10 13.96
N GLU A 69 8.50 0.37 14.17
CA GLU A 69 9.00 1.12 15.33
C GLU A 69 8.49 2.57 15.33
N SER A 70 8.51 3.22 14.17
CA SER A 70 7.95 4.57 14.00
C SER A 70 6.45 4.63 14.32
N PHE A 71 5.65 3.71 13.77
CA PHE A 71 4.22 3.66 14.04
C PHE A 71 3.93 3.31 15.51
N LYS A 72 4.71 2.42 16.12
CA LYS A 72 4.60 2.15 17.57
C LYS A 72 4.82 3.41 18.40
N SER A 73 5.87 4.19 18.10
CA SER A 73 6.12 5.46 18.78
C SER A 73 4.95 6.43 18.60
N GLN A 74 4.49 6.61 17.36
CA GLN A 74 3.36 7.50 17.07
C GLN A 74 2.07 7.08 17.78
N ILE A 75 1.81 5.78 17.88
CA ILE A 75 0.64 5.25 18.61
C ILE A 75 0.76 5.57 20.10
N GLU A 76 1.92 5.38 20.71
CA GLU A 76 2.12 5.68 22.13
C GLU A 76 2.02 7.19 22.42
N ASP A 77 2.55 8.04 21.53
CA ASP A 77 2.41 9.50 21.64
C ASP A 77 0.93 9.92 21.56
N LEU A 78 0.18 9.35 20.61
CA LEU A 78 -1.25 9.63 20.45
C LEU A 78 -2.06 9.12 21.64
N LYS A 79 -1.74 7.95 22.20
CA LYS A 79 -2.37 7.42 23.42
C LYS A 79 -2.13 8.35 24.60
N THR A 80 -0.88 8.75 24.83
CA THR A 80 -0.50 9.66 25.91
C THR A 80 -1.25 10.97 25.80
N ARG A 81 -1.26 11.58 24.61
CA ARG A 81 -2.00 12.83 24.36
C ARG A 81 -3.51 12.67 24.52
N CYS A 82 -4.07 11.50 24.17
CA CYS A 82 -5.48 11.21 24.38
C CYS A 82 -5.80 11.13 25.88
N GLN A 83 -4.94 10.46 26.66
CA GLN A 83 -5.09 10.34 28.10
C GLN A 83 -5.00 11.70 28.78
N GLU A 84 -3.99 12.52 28.47
CA GLU A 84 -3.85 13.88 29.02
C GLU A 84 -5.09 14.75 28.78
N LYS A 85 -5.65 14.69 27.56
CA LYS A 85 -6.87 15.41 27.23
C LYS A 85 -8.08 14.87 27.99
N GLN A 86 -8.18 13.56 28.14
CA GLN A 86 -9.27 12.92 28.89
C GLN A 86 -9.23 13.36 30.36
N GLU A 87 -8.06 13.31 30.99
CA GLU A 87 -7.87 13.75 32.38
C GLU A 87 -8.19 15.24 32.56
N ALA A 88 -7.77 16.09 31.60
CA ALA A 88 -8.10 17.52 31.63
C ALA A 88 -9.61 17.78 31.53
N VAL A 89 -10.32 17.05 30.66
CA VAL A 89 -11.78 17.15 30.52
C VAL A 89 -12.48 16.65 31.78
N GLU A 90 -12.06 15.52 32.35
CA GLU A 90 -12.63 14.96 33.58
C GLU A 90 -12.46 15.93 34.74
N LYS A 91 -11.26 16.50 34.91
CA LYS A 91 -11.01 17.53 35.93
C LYS A 91 -11.91 18.75 35.74
N SER A 92 -11.95 19.31 34.53
CA SER A 92 -12.79 20.48 34.23
C SER A 92 -14.28 20.17 34.44
N SER A 93 -14.73 18.96 34.12
CA SER A 93 -16.11 18.52 34.32
C SER A 93 -16.44 18.39 35.79
N ALA A 94 -15.54 17.84 36.61
CA ALA A 94 -15.71 17.74 38.05
C ALA A 94 -15.77 19.13 38.71
N ASP A 95 -14.85 20.02 38.33
CA ASP A 95 -14.80 21.40 38.83
C ASP A 95 -16.10 22.16 38.47
N PHE A 96 -16.57 22.01 37.22
CA PHE A 96 -17.82 22.64 36.78
C PHE A 96 -19.06 22.08 37.48
N THR A 97 -19.08 20.76 37.73
CA THR A 97 -20.17 20.10 38.45
C THR A 97 -20.27 20.61 39.88
N LYS A 98 -19.13 20.71 40.58
CA LYS A 98 -19.06 21.30 41.92
C LYS A 98 -19.53 22.76 41.91
N PHE A 99 -19.09 23.55 40.93
CA PHE A 99 -19.52 24.93 40.78
C PHE A 99 -21.05 25.04 40.60
N LYS A 100 -21.65 24.21 39.73
CA LYS A 100 -23.11 24.16 39.54
C LYS A 100 -23.82 23.84 40.86
N PHE A 101 -23.31 22.87 41.63
CA PHE A 101 -23.88 22.51 42.92
C PHE A 101 -23.84 23.66 43.92
N ASP A 102 -22.70 24.34 44.04
CA ASP A 102 -22.50 25.47 44.96
C ASP A 102 -23.41 26.66 44.61
N VAL A 103 -23.62 26.93 43.32
CA VAL A 103 -24.56 27.94 42.83
C VAL A 103 -26.01 27.52 43.10
N ALA A 104 -26.37 26.27 42.81
CA ALA A 104 -27.73 25.76 43.03
C ALA A 104 -28.13 25.79 44.51
N LYS A 105 -27.19 25.54 45.43
CA LYS A 105 -27.42 25.61 46.88
C LYS A 105 -27.81 27.01 47.36
N GLN A 106 -27.38 28.05 46.65
CA GLN A 106 -27.71 29.45 46.95
C GLN A 106 -28.99 29.91 46.23
N ALA A 107 -29.52 29.10 45.30
CA ALA A 107 -30.69 29.44 44.52
C ALA A 107 -32.00 29.23 45.30
N ILE A 108 -33.00 30.01 44.92
CA ILE A 108 -34.38 29.88 45.42
C ILE A 108 -35.30 29.36 44.33
N ASN A 109 -36.29 28.57 44.72
CA ASN A 109 -37.30 28.09 43.82
C ASN A 109 -38.25 29.23 43.43
N SER A 110 -38.43 29.47 42.12
CA SER A 110 -39.23 30.58 41.59
C SER A 110 -40.71 30.52 41.95
N ARG A 111 -41.27 29.34 42.24
CA ARG A 111 -42.67 29.17 42.63
C ARG A 111 -42.89 29.28 44.14
N SER A 112 -41.98 28.75 44.96
CA SER A 112 -42.15 28.73 46.42
C SER A 112 -41.42 29.85 47.14
N GLY A 113 -40.47 30.53 46.48
CA GLY A 113 -39.59 31.55 47.07
C GLY A 113 -38.59 31.00 48.10
N LYS A 114 -38.59 29.68 48.34
CA LYS A 114 -37.74 29.02 49.34
C LYS A 114 -36.46 28.48 48.70
N PRO A 115 -35.36 28.32 49.47
CA PRO A 115 -34.16 27.64 49.01
C PRO A 115 -34.46 26.23 48.48
N ILE A 116 -33.74 25.81 47.44
CA ILE A 116 -33.89 24.47 46.87
C ILE A 116 -33.26 23.44 47.85
N PRO A 117 -33.98 22.37 48.24
CA PRO A 117 -33.42 21.33 49.09
C PRO A 117 -32.19 20.66 48.44
N PRO A 118 -31.11 20.37 49.19
CA PRO A 118 -29.92 19.70 48.64
C PRO A 118 -30.22 18.36 47.94
N LYS A 119 -31.16 17.58 48.48
CA LYS A 119 -31.61 16.32 47.87
C LYS A 119 -32.22 16.51 46.48
N ASP A 120 -32.93 17.61 46.26
CA ASP A 120 -33.53 17.89 44.96
C ASP A 120 -32.45 18.31 43.96
N ILE A 121 -31.43 19.06 44.41
CA ILE A 121 -30.27 19.44 43.59
C ILE A 121 -29.51 18.18 43.13
N GLU A 122 -29.22 17.26 44.06
CA GLU A 122 -28.58 15.97 43.74
C GLU A 122 -29.40 15.16 42.72
N GLN A 123 -30.73 15.16 42.82
CA GLN A 123 -31.59 14.49 41.84
C GLN A 123 -31.53 15.16 40.46
N TYR A 124 -31.52 16.49 40.39
CA TYR A 124 -31.36 17.21 39.13
C TYR A 124 -30.00 16.92 38.47
N GLU A 125 -28.93 16.90 39.26
CA GLU A 125 -27.58 16.59 38.79
C GLU A 125 -27.49 15.15 38.26
N LEU A 126 -28.08 14.17 38.96
CA LEU A 126 -28.14 12.79 38.49
C LEU A 126 -28.95 12.67 37.19
N ALA A 127 -30.06 13.41 37.07
CA ALA A 127 -30.89 13.41 35.86
C ALA A 127 -30.16 14.05 34.67
N GLU A 128 -29.46 15.16 34.90
CA GLU A 128 -28.61 15.83 33.91
C GLU A 128 -27.48 14.89 33.44
N MET A 129 -26.79 14.23 34.38
CA MET A 129 -25.70 13.30 34.06
C MET A 129 -26.17 12.13 33.19
N LYS A 130 -27.35 11.56 33.47
CA LYS A 130 -27.97 10.52 32.61
C LYS A 130 -28.26 11.05 31.21
N LYS A 131 -28.77 12.29 31.09
CA LYS A 131 -29.05 12.91 29.79
C LYS A 131 -27.78 13.17 29.00
N GLU A 132 -26.71 13.62 29.66
CA GLU A 132 -25.42 13.83 29.01
C GLU A 132 -24.83 12.51 28.47
N GLN A 133 -24.98 11.41 29.21
CA GLN A 133 -24.61 10.07 28.73
C GLN A 133 -25.41 9.66 27.48
N GLU A 134 -26.73 9.85 27.49
CA GLU A 134 -27.59 9.60 26.31
C GLU A 134 -27.11 10.43 25.10
N VAL A 135 -26.83 11.72 25.29
CA VAL A 135 -26.33 12.62 24.23
C VAL A 135 -24.96 12.16 23.71
N THR A 136 -24.06 11.72 24.58
CA THR A 136 -22.74 11.23 24.20
C THR A 136 -22.85 9.98 23.33
N LEU A 137 -23.72 9.04 23.69
CA LEU A 137 -23.97 7.83 22.88
C LEU A 137 -24.49 8.18 21.49
N VAL A 138 -25.49 9.05 21.39
CA VAL A 138 -26.07 9.49 20.11
C VAL A 138 -25.03 10.21 19.26
N ARG A 139 -24.18 11.06 19.86
CA ARG A 139 -23.08 11.74 19.15
C ARG A 139 -22.06 10.74 18.59
N LEU A 140 -21.67 9.75 19.39
CA LEU A 140 -20.75 8.69 18.93
C LEU A 140 -21.34 7.92 17.75
N ASP A 141 -22.62 7.58 17.80
CA ASP A 141 -23.29 6.88 16.71
C ASP A 141 -23.42 7.77 15.46
N ASN A 142 -23.69 9.06 15.62
CA ASN A 142 -23.67 10.01 14.51
C ASN A 142 -22.29 10.06 13.82
N ILE A 143 -21.20 10.10 14.60
CA ILE A 143 -19.83 10.07 14.07
C ILE A 143 -19.58 8.77 13.29
N LYS A 144 -19.95 7.62 13.85
CA LYS A 144 -19.81 6.32 13.16
C LYS A 144 -20.58 6.29 11.84
N LEU A 145 -21.82 6.80 11.83
CA LEU A 145 -22.67 6.85 10.65
C LEU A 145 -22.07 7.78 9.58
N LYS A 146 -21.58 8.96 9.95
CA LYS A 146 -20.88 9.88 9.04
C LYS A 146 -19.65 9.24 8.41
N ASN A 147 -18.84 8.55 9.20
CA ASN A 147 -17.66 7.84 8.70
C ASN A 147 -18.04 6.72 7.72
N ARG A 148 -19.11 5.97 8.03
CA ARG A 148 -19.64 4.93 7.15
C ARG A 148 -20.17 5.52 5.85
N LEU A 149 -20.89 6.63 5.90
CA LEU A 149 -21.39 7.35 4.73
C LEU A 149 -20.22 7.77 3.84
N LYS A 150 -19.24 8.49 4.39
CA LYS A 150 -18.03 8.92 3.67
C LYS A 150 -17.31 7.75 3.00
N LYS A 151 -17.17 6.62 3.70
CA LYS A 151 -16.56 5.40 3.13
C LYS A 151 -17.37 4.86 1.94
N ARG A 152 -18.70 4.86 2.02
CA ARG A 152 -19.56 4.41 0.92
C ARG A 152 -19.53 5.37 -0.26
N GLU A 153 -19.51 6.68 -0.02
CA GLU A 153 -19.36 7.69 -1.06
C GLU A 153 -18.03 7.53 -1.81
N MET A 154 -16.91 7.36 -1.10
CA MET A 154 -15.61 7.07 -1.73
C MET A 154 -15.63 5.79 -2.56
N GLN A 155 -16.29 4.74 -2.07
CA GLN A 155 -16.45 3.48 -2.82
C GLN A 155 -17.32 3.64 -4.07
N LEU A 156 -18.34 4.49 -4.01
CA LEU A 156 -19.20 4.77 -5.16
C LEU A 156 -18.41 5.53 -6.23
N LYS A 157 -17.71 6.60 -5.83
CA LYS A 157 -16.85 7.38 -6.73
C LYS A 157 -15.79 6.51 -7.41
N ALA A 158 -15.14 5.63 -6.66
CA ALA A 158 -14.15 4.70 -7.20
C ALA A 158 -14.74 3.68 -8.20
N LYS A 159 -16.06 3.46 -8.20
CA LYS A 159 -16.74 2.62 -9.22
C LYS A 159 -17.19 3.42 -10.44
N GLU A 160 -17.32 4.73 -10.32
CA GLU A 160 -17.60 5.62 -11.45
C GLU A 160 -16.34 5.90 -12.29
N GLU A 161 -15.15 5.65 -11.73
CA GLU A 161 -13.85 5.76 -12.38
C GLU A 161 -13.37 4.37 -12.86
N LEU A 162 -13.15 4.20 -14.16
CA LEU A 162 -12.57 2.98 -14.77
C LEU A 162 -11.05 2.91 -14.56
N ALA A 163 -10.40 4.07 -14.58
CA ALA A 163 -8.99 4.29 -14.29
C ALA A 163 -8.84 5.71 -13.73
N GLU A 164 -7.67 6.06 -13.21
CA GLU A 164 -7.42 7.40 -12.65
C GLU A 164 -7.71 8.49 -13.71
N GLY A 165 -8.71 9.33 -13.44
CA GLY A 165 -9.16 10.37 -14.36
C GLY A 165 -10.01 9.92 -15.56
N LEU A 166 -10.39 8.63 -15.63
CA LEU A 166 -11.27 8.09 -16.68
C LEU A 166 -12.61 7.67 -16.08
N HIS A 167 -13.64 8.51 -16.26
CA HIS A 167 -14.99 8.17 -15.82
C HIS A 167 -15.69 7.23 -16.82
N LEU A 168 -16.53 6.33 -16.29
CA LEU A 168 -17.30 5.38 -17.09
C LEU A 168 -18.18 6.07 -18.14
N ILE A 169 -18.77 7.22 -17.79
CA ILE A 169 -19.62 8.01 -18.69
C ILE A 169 -18.79 8.55 -19.87
N ASP A 170 -17.62 9.11 -19.59
CA ASP A 170 -16.74 9.66 -20.63
C ASP A 170 -16.24 8.56 -21.58
N PHE A 171 -15.96 7.37 -21.04
CA PHE A 171 -15.60 6.21 -21.84
C PHE A 171 -16.73 5.76 -22.78
N GLU A 172 -17.96 5.64 -22.27
CA GLU A 172 -19.12 5.29 -23.11
C GLU A 172 -19.41 6.39 -24.15
N GLN A 173 -19.23 7.67 -23.80
CA GLN A 173 -19.36 8.79 -24.74
C GLN A 173 -18.34 8.69 -25.89
N LEU A 174 -17.06 8.45 -25.59
CA LEU A 174 -16.01 8.25 -26.59
C LEU A 174 -16.29 7.06 -27.52
N LYS A 175 -16.93 6.01 -26.99
CA LYS A 175 -17.33 4.83 -27.77
C LYS A 175 -18.47 5.16 -28.74
N ILE A 176 -19.48 5.90 -28.30
CA ILE A 176 -20.58 6.38 -29.16
C ILE A 176 -20.03 7.28 -30.27
N GLU A 177 -19.13 8.20 -29.93
CA GLU A 177 -18.50 9.09 -30.90
C GLU A 177 -17.69 8.31 -31.94
N ASN A 178 -16.85 7.36 -31.51
CA ASN A 178 -16.10 6.49 -32.42
C ASN A 178 -17.03 5.70 -33.37
N GLN A 179 -18.11 5.13 -32.84
CA GLN A 179 -19.08 4.42 -33.66
C GLN A 179 -19.70 5.34 -34.71
N THR A 180 -20.13 6.53 -34.31
CA THR A 180 -20.71 7.54 -35.21
C THR A 180 -19.72 7.99 -36.29
N TYR A 181 -18.44 8.16 -35.95
CA TYR A 181 -17.41 8.51 -36.93
C TYR A 181 -17.13 7.36 -37.90
N ASN A 182 -17.09 6.12 -37.44
CA ASN A 182 -16.90 4.95 -38.30
C ASN A 182 -18.06 4.80 -39.29
N GLU A 183 -19.31 4.93 -38.82
CA GLU A 183 -20.51 4.89 -39.68
C GLU A 183 -20.41 5.94 -40.80
N LYS A 184 -20.01 7.18 -40.48
CA LYS A 184 -19.81 8.25 -41.49
C LYS A 184 -18.67 7.95 -42.48
N ILE A 185 -17.62 7.25 -42.04
CA ILE A 185 -16.51 6.85 -42.92
C ILE A 185 -16.97 5.73 -43.87
N GLU A 186 -17.72 4.74 -43.36
CA GLU A 186 -18.30 3.67 -44.17
C GLU A 186 -19.26 4.25 -45.22
N GLU A 187 -20.19 5.13 -44.83
CA GLU A 187 -21.08 5.83 -45.77
C GLU A 187 -20.32 6.59 -46.87
N ARG A 188 -19.16 7.18 -46.55
CA ARG A 188 -18.31 7.87 -47.53
C ARG A 188 -17.50 6.95 -48.43
N ASN A 189 -17.22 5.73 -47.97
CA ASN A 189 -16.46 4.74 -48.74
C ASN A 189 -17.35 3.88 -49.64
N GLU A 190 -18.65 3.81 -49.33
CA GLU A 190 -19.67 3.14 -50.15
C GLU A 190 -20.20 4.01 -51.31
N VAL A 191 -19.81 5.29 -51.37
CA VAL A 191 -20.12 6.26 -52.45
C VAL A 191 -18.90 6.46 -53.35
#